data_AF-A0A2T6DXN0-F1
#
_entry.id   AF-A0A2T6DXN0-F1
#
_cell.length_a   1.000
_cell.length_b   1.000
_cell.length_c   1.000
_cell.angle_alpha   90.00
_cell.angle_beta   90.00
_cell.angle_gamma   90.00
#
_symmetry.space_group_name_H-M   'P 1'
#
loop_
_entity.id
_entity.type
_entity.pdbx_description
1 polymer ?
#
loop_
_entity_poly.entity_id
_entity_poly.type
_entity_poly.pdbx_seq_one_letter_code
_entity_poly.pdbx_strand_id
1 'polypeptide(L)'
;MISPNVFQQLRAAQLRAVHEHELLSGRDWIVISAGVHVLATVYPVFLWIHVWRLHSPSLNQHLHPAVNVGINLLTGLVLVAFWWRAHLAPFRSAVAALLVYLALQGVLASLDPQQLVSGATFKAIILLGLIQAVAVSYRRRTPL
;
A
#
# COMPACT_ATOMS: atom_id res chain seq x y z
N MET A 1 7.54 16.98 -46.47
CA MET A 1 8.35 16.05 -45.64
C MET A 1 8.69 16.79 -44.36
N ILE A 2 8.32 16.25 -43.20
CA ILE A 2 8.68 16.84 -41.90
C ILE A 2 10.20 16.75 -41.75
N SER A 3 10.86 17.83 -41.33
CA SER A 3 12.30 17.79 -41.15
C SER A 3 12.67 16.84 -39.99
N PRO A 4 13.79 16.11 -40.08
CA PRO A 4 14.21 15.17 -39.05
C PRO A 4 14.28 15.80 -37.64
N ASN A 5 14.66 17.07 -37.57
CA ASN A 5 14.75 17.84 -36.32
C ASN A 5 13.38 18.10 -35.69
N VAL A 6 12.35 18.42 -36.49
CA VAL A 6 10.99 18.63 -36.00
C VAL A 6 10.39 17.31 -35.48
N PHE A 7 10.68 16.19 -36.16
CA PHE A 7 10.27 14.87 -35.70
C PHE A 7 10.91 14.48 -34.36
N GLN A 8 12.20 14.76 -34.18
CA GLN A 8 12.90 14.53 -32.91
C GLN A 8 12.33 15.38 -31.76
N GLN A 9 12.06 16.67 -32.02
CA GLN A 9 11.47 17.56 -31.02
C GLN A 9 10.05 17.12 -30.61
N LEU A 10 9.22 16.72 -31.57
CA LEU A 10 7.88 16.19 -31.30
C LEU A 10 7.92 14.89 -30.50
N ARG A 11 8.84 13.97 -30.83
CA ARG A 11 9.02 12.73 -30.08
C ARG A 11 9.48 12.98 -28.65
N ALA A 12 10.40 13.93 -28.44
CA ALA A 12 10.85 14.32 -27.11
C ALA A 12 9.76 15.03 -26.29
N ALA A 13 8.88 15.79 -26.95
CA ALA A 13 7.73 16.43 -26.31
C ALA A 13 6.64 15.40 -25.96
N GLN A 14 6.36 14.43 -26.83
CA GLN A 14 5.45 13.32 -26.53
C GLN A 14 5.96 12.45 -25.38
N LEU A 15 7.26 12.13 -25.36
CA LEU A 15 7.85 11.38 -24.25
C LEU A 15 7.74 12.14 -22.92
N ARG A 16 7.97 13.45 -22.92
CA ARG A 16 7.76 14.31 -21.74
C ARG A 16 6.29 14.37 -21.32
N ALA A 17 5.37 14.58 -22.26
CA ALA A 17 3.94 14.64 -21.98
C ALA A 17 3.40 13.31 -21.43
N VAL A 18 3.88 12.17 -21.94
CA VAL A 18 3.56 10.83 -21.41
C VAL A 18 4.14 10.64 -20.00
N HIS A 19 5.33 11.17 -19.73
CA HIS A 19 5.92 11.15 -18.38
C HIS A 19 5.16 12.04 -17.39
N GLU A 20 4.63 13.17 -17.86
CA GLU A 20 3.77 14.07 -17.08
C GLU A 20 2.34 13.53 -16.91
N HIS A 21 1.87 12.67 -17.82
CA HIS A 21 0.55 12.03 -17.77
C HIS A 21 0.45 10.80 -16.85
N GLU A 22 1.53 10.38 -16.17
CA GLU A 22 1.40 9.49 -15.02
C GLU A 22 0.74 10.27 -13.87
N LEU A 23 -0.61 10.30 -13.90
CA LEU A 23 -1.51 11.00 -12.98
C LEU A 23 -1.28 10.66 -11.51
N LEU A 24 -0.67 9.51 -11.22
CA LEU A 24 -0.36 9.04 -9.88
C LEU A 24 1.15 8.82 -9.75
N SER A 25 1.76 9.56 -8.83
CA SER A 25 3.13 9.32 -8.41
C SER A 25 3.22 8.04 -7.57
N GLY A 26 4.41 7.45 -7.48
CA GLY A 26 4.62 6.30 -6.60
C GLY A 26 4.28 6.59 -5.13
N ARG A 27 4.34 7.86 -4.72
CA ARG A 27 3.87 8.34 -3.41
C ARG A 27 2.36 8.20 -3.27
N ASP A 28 1.58 8.51 -4.30
CA ASP A 28 0.11 8.44 -4.25
C ASP A 28 -0.38 6.99 -4.13
N TRP A 29 0.32 6.06 -4.77
CA TRP A 29 0.06 4.63 -4.59
C TRP A 29 0.28 4.15 -3.16
N ILE A 30 1.25 4.71 -2.42
CA ILE A 30 1.43 4.40 -0.99
C ILE A 30 0.25 4.95 -0.17
N VAL A 31 -0.26 6.16 -0.46
CA VAL A 31 -1.45 6.70 0.22
C VAL A 31 -2.68 5.85 -0.04
N ILE A 32 -2.92 5.50 -1.31
CA ILE A 32 -4.07 4.69 -1.70
C ILE A 32 -4.01 3.35 -0.96
N SER A 33 -2.82 2.74 -0.92
CA SER A 33 -2.60 1.49 -0.18
C SER A 33 -2.87 1.64 1.31
N ALA A 34 -2.39 2.73 1.93
CA ALA A 34 -2.68 3.04 3.33
C ALA A 34 -4.19 3.28 3.57
N GLY A 35 -4.87 3.97 2.67
CA GLY A 35 -6.31 4.23 2.73
C GLY A 35 -7.14 2.96 2.62
N VAL A 36 -6.81 2.08 1.68
CA VAL A 36 -7.43 0.74 1.57
C VAL A 36 -7.18 -0.06 2.84
N HIS A 37 -5.99 0.03 3.42
CA HIS A 37 -5.67 -0.65 4.67
C HIS A 37 -6.52 -0.15 5.85
N VAL A 38 -6.67 1.17 6.01
CA VAL A 38 -7.54 1.76 7.03
C VAL A 38 -9.00 1.35 6.85
N LEU A 39 -9.50 1.35 5.61
CA LEU A 39 -10.85 0.88 5.29
C LEU A 39 -11.03 -0.60 5.62
N ALA A 40 -10.03 -1.44 5.35
CA ALA A 40 -10.06 -2.85 5.70
C ALA A 40 -10.13 -3.07 7.23
N THR A 41 -9.68 -2.12 8.04
CA THR A 41 -9.77 -2.15 9.51
C THR A 41 -11.18 -1.89 10.04
N VAL A 42 -12.09 -1.31 9.25
CA VAL A 42 -13.46 -0.99 9.69
C VAL A 42 -14.23 -2.26 10.08
N TYR A 43 -14.13 -3.32 9.29
CA TYR A 43 -14.80 -4.59 9.56
C TYR A 43 -14.34 -5.27 10.87
N PRO A 44 -13.03 -5.47 11.14
CA PRO A 44 -12.59 -6.03 12.41
C PRO A 44 -12.91 -5.12 13.61
N VAL A 45 -12.93 -3.79 13.45
CA VAL A 45 -13.41 -2.87 14.49
C VAL A 45 -14.90 -3.08 14.78
N PHE A 46 -15.73 -3.21 13.73
CA PHE A 46 -17.15 -3.51 13.88
C PHE A 46 -17.37 -4.83 14.63
N LEU A 47 -16.66 -5.90 14.23
CA LEU A 47 -16.73 -7.19 14.92
C LEU A 47 -16.29 -7.08 16.39
N TRP A 48 -15.23 -6.33 16.67
CA TRP A 48 -14.74 -6.13 18.04
C TRP A 48 -15.79 -5.44 18.91
N ILE A 49 -16.41 -4.36 18.42
CA ILE A 49 -17.50 -3.65 19.12
C ILE A 49 -18.71 -4.57 19.32
N HIS A 50 -19.05 -5.37 18.31
CA HIS A 50 -20.20 -6.28 18.36
C HIS A 50 -19.99 -7.39 19.39
N VAL A 51 -18.80 -8.01 19.42
CA VAL A 51 -18.42 -9.02 20.42
C VAL A 51 -18.42 -8.42 21.83
N TRP A 52 -17.94 -7.18 21.98
CA TRP A 52 -17.97 -6.46 23.26
C TRP A 52 -19.40 -6.18 23.76
N ARG A 53 -20.35 -5.97 22.84
CA ARG A 53 -21.73 -5.58 23.18
C ARG A 53 -22.68 -6.75 23.42
N LEU A 54 -22.46 -7.91 22.78
CA LEU A 54 -23.43 -9.00 22.74
C LEU A 54 -23.13 -10.18 23.63
N HIS A 55 -21.91 -10.32 24.14
CA HIS A 55 -21.53 -11.44 24.99
C HIS A 55 -20.69 -10.93 26.15
N SER A 56 -20.69 -11.66 27.28
CA SER A 56 -19.62 -11.66 28.27
C SER A 56 -18.64 -12.75 27.84
N PRO A 57 -17.78 -12.50 26.82
CA PRO A 57 -16.97 -13.52 26.21
C PRO A 57 -15.83 -13.86 27.17
N SER A 58 -15.30 -15.07 27.06
CA SER A 58 -14.05 -15.40 27.74
C SER A 58 -12.94 -14.43 27.31
N LEU A 59 -11.99 -14.13 28.21
CA LEU A 59 -10.90 -13.17 27.98
C LEU A 59 -10.17 -13.39 26.64
N ASN A 60 -10.05 -14.64 26.21
CA ASN A 60 -9.42 -15.04 24.93
C ASN A 60 -10.22 -14.64 23.68
N GLN A 61 -11.55 -14.59 23.76
CA GLN A 61 -12.42 -14.17 22.64
C GLN A 61 -12.39 -12.65 22.41
N HIS A 62 -11.97 -11.86 23.40
CA HIS A 62 -11.74 -10.42 23.27
C HIS A 62 -10.35 -10.07 22.72
N LEU A 63 -9.33 -10.86 23.06
CA LEU A 63 -7.94 -10.57 22.70
C LEU A 63 -7.68 -10.74 21.20
N HIS A 64 -8.23 -11.78 20.57
CA HIS A 64 -8.00 -12.07 19.14
C HIS A 64 -8.42 -10.93 18.19
N PRO A 65 -9.65 -10.36 18.28
CA PRO A 65 -10.03 -9.22 17.45
C PRO A 65 -9.26 -7.93 17.78
N ALA A 66 -8.90 -7.70 19.05
CA ALA A 66 -8.12 -6.53 19.46
C ALA A 66 -6.70 -6.54 18.88
N VAL A 67 -6.04 -7.71 18.88
CA VAL A 67 -4.71 -7.89 18.27
C VAL A 67 -4.77 -7.62 16.77
N ASN A 68 -5.81 -8.11 16.08
CA ASN A 68 -5.96 -7.89 14.64
C ASN A 68 -6.20 -6.42 14.29
N VAL A 69 -7.00 -5.72 15.07
CA VAL A 69 -7.18 -4.26 14.92
C VAL A 69 -5.86 -3.54 15.15
N GLY A 70 -5.12 -3.90 16.21
CA GLY A 70 -3.81 -3.32 16.54
C GLY A 70 -2.78 -3.49 15.43
N ILE A 71 -2.66 -4.70 14.86
CA ILE A 71 -1.70 -4.97 13.78
C ILE A 71 -2.06 -4.24 12.49
N ASN A 72 -3.35 -4.19 12.13
CA ASN A 72 -3.80 -3.45 10.95
C ASN A 72 -3.58 -1.93 11.12
N LEU A 73 -3.87 -1.38 12.29
CA LEU A 73 -3.58 0.03 12.59
C LEU A 73 -2.08 0.33 12.52
N LEU A 74 -1.25 -0.52 13.14
CA LEU A 74 0.20 -0.38 13.11
C LEU A 74 0.73 -0.41 11.67
N THR A 75 0.24 -1.36 10.86
CA THR A 75 0.63 -1.49 9.45
C THR A 75 0.22 -0.25 8.66
N GLY A 76 -0.99 0.27 8.88
CA GLY A 76 -1.45 1.53 8.28
C GLY A 76 -0.56 2.72 8.64
N LEU A 77 -0.23 2.88 9.92
CA LEU A 77 0.67 3.94 10.41
C LEU A 77 2.07 3.84 9.78
N VAL A 78 2.60 2.63 9.66
CA VAL A 78 3.90 2.39 9.00
C VAL A 78 3.85 2.79 7.52
N LEU A 79 2.78 2.46 6.81
CA LEU A 79 2.60 2.88 5.41
C LEU A 79 2.49 4.41 5.29
N VAL A 80 1.79 5.07 6.21
CA VAL A 80 1.72 6.55 6.26
C VAL A 80 3.09 7.16 6.53
N ALA A 81 3.92 6.56 7.40
CA ALA A 81 5.28 7.01 7.65
C ALA A 81 6.16 6.89 6.38
N PHE A 82 6.00 5.80 5.62
CA PHE A 82 6.66 5.65 4.31
C PHE A 82 6.12 6.63 3.26
N TRP A 83 4.83 6.90 3.26
CA TRP A 83 4.25 7.94 2.40
C TRP A 83 4.84 9.31 2.70
N TRP A 84 4.94 9.65 3.98
CA TRP A 84 5.60 10.89 4.41
C TRP A 84 7.02 10.89 3.86
N ARG A 85 7.83 9.86 4.14
CA ARG A 85 9.23 9.77 3.68
C ARG A 85 9.40 9.76 2.15
N ALA A 86 8.38 9.34 1.40
CA ALA A 86 8.44 9.28 -0.06
C ALA A 86 8.62 10.65 -0.74
N HIS A 87 8.41 11.78 -0.02
CA HIS A 87 8.75 13.11 -0.54
C HIS A 87 10.25 13.31 -0.81
N LEU A 88 11.13 12.66 -0.03
CA LEU A 88 12.60 12.79 -0.16
C LEU A 88 13.19 11.73 -1.07
N ALA A 89 12.69 10.49 -0.97
CA ALA A 89 13.24 9.35 -1.65
C ALA A 89 12.11 8.37 -2.05
N PRO A 90 11.38 8.66 -3.14
CA PRO A 90 10.16 7.93 -3.49
C PRO A 90 10.43 6.44 -3.74
N PHE A 91 11.45 6.12 -4.54
CA PHE A 91 11.79 4.73 -4.85
C PHE A 91 12.20 3.92 -3.61
N ARG A 92 13.11 4.46 -2.79
CA ARG A 92 13.55 3.79 -1.56
C ARG A 92 12.38 3.58 -0.59
N SER A 93 11.49 4.56 -0.47
CA SER A 93 10.34 4.48 0.42
C SER A 93 9.30 3.47 -0.08
N ALA A 94 9.06 3.39 -1.40
CA ALA A 94 8.16 2.40 -1.98
C ALA A 94 8.69 0.96 -1.80
N VAL A 95 9.98 0.73 -2.04
CA VAL A 95 10.61 -0.58 -1.82
C VAL A 95 10.56 -0.96 -0.35
N ALA A 96 10.90 -0.04 0.55
CA ALA A 96 10.84 -0.29 1.99
C ALA A 96 9.40 -0.60 2.46
N ALA A 97 8.40 0.14 1.97
CA ALA A 97 7.00 -0.11 2.28
C ALA A 97 6.55 -1.50 1.82
N LEU A 98 6.93 -1.91 0.60
CA LEU A 98 6.63 -3.25 0.08
C LEU A 98 7.27 -4.36 0.92
N LEU A 99 8.57 -4.23 1.23
CA LEU A 99 9.30 -5.23 2.01
C LEU A 99 8.75 -5.35 3.44
N VAL A 100 8.47 -4.22 4.08
CA VAL A 100 7.89 -4.21 5.44
C VAL A 100 6.49 -4.80 5.43
N TYR A 101 5.66 -4.47 4.44
CA TYR A 101 4.34 -5.07 4.28
C TYR A 101 4.41 -6.60 4.14
N LEU A 102 5.29 -7.11 3.28
CA LEU A 102 5.49 -8.56 3.11
C LEU A 102 6.00 -9.22 4.38
N ALA A 103 6.95 -8.59 5.08
CA ALA A 103 7.46 -9.10 6.36
C ALA A 103 6.34 -9.18 7.41
N LEU A 104 5.51 -8.14 7.53
CA LEU A 104 4.37 -8.13 8.46
C LEU A 104 3.34 -9.21 8.10
N GLN A 105 3.04 -9.40 6.82
CA GLN A 105 2.15 -10.50 6.40
C GLN A 105 2.76 -11.87 6.67
N GLY A 106 4.08 -12.03 6.52
CA GLY A 106 4.79 -13.27 6.86
C GLY A 106 4.78 -13.58 8.36
N VAL A 107 4.94 -12.57 9.20
CA VAL A 107 4.81 -12.70 10.67
C VAL A 107 3.38 -13.03 11.06
N LEU A 108 2.39 -12.38 10.46
CA LEU A 108 0.98 -12.71 10.69
C LEU A 108 0.66 -14.16 10.27
N ALA A 109 1.18 -14.58 9.12
CA ALA A 109 1.02 -15.94 8.61
C ALA A 109 1.59 -17.02 9.54
N SER A 110 2.73 -16.74 10.19
CA SER A 110 3.36 -17.70 11.11
C SER A 110 2.65 -17.79 12.46
N LEU A 111 2.02 -16.70 12.90
CA LEU A 111 1.24 -16.66 14.15
C LEU A 111 -0.18 -17.23 13.97
N ASP A 112 -0.84 -16.90 12.86
CA ASP A 112 -2.22 -17.31 12.56
C ASP A 112 -2.42 -17.46 11.04
N PRO A 113 -2.25 -18.68 10.49
CA PRO A 113 -2.37 -18.94 9.06
C PRO A 113 -3.76 -18.59 8.48
N GLN A 114 -4.82 -18.61 9.30
CA GLN A 114 -6.17 -18.27 8.83
C GLN A 114 -6.27 -16.78 8.45
N GLN A 115 -5.43 -15.93 9.06
CA GLN A 115 -5.40 -14.52 8.71
C GLN A 115 -4.82 -14.24 7.34
N LEU A 116 -4.03 -15.12 6.75
CA LEU A 116 -3.59 -14.96 5.35
C LEU A 116 -4.77 -14.97 4.39
N VAL A 117 -5.73 -15.85 4.63
CA VAL A 117 -6.91 -16.04 3.78
C VAL A 117 -7.97 -14.99 4.09
N SER A 118 -8.13 -14.64 5.38
CA SER A 118 -9.03 -13.57 5.78
C SER A 118 -8.59 -12.22 5.20
N GLY A 119 -9.49 -11.59 4.44
CA GLY A 119 -9.20 -10.31 3.78
C GLY A 119 -8.15 -10.40 2.66
N ALA A 120 -7.92 -11.59 2.10
CA ALA A 120 -6.96 -11.81 1.00
C ALA A 120 -7.16 -10.84 -0.17
N THR A 121 -8.41 -10.51 -0.51
CA THR A 121 -8.74 -9.53 -1.55
C THR A 121 -8.16 -8.15 -1.25
N PHE A 122 -8.35 -7.63 -0.03
CA PHE A 122 -7.79 -6.34 0.37
C PHE A 122 -6.26 -6.39 0.41
N LYS A 123 -5.69 -7.49 0.91
CA LYS A 123 -4.25 -7.70 0.97
C LYS A 123 -3.61 -7.73 -0.43
N ALA A 124 -4.29 -8.33 -1.40
CA ALA A 124 -3.88 -8.35 -2.80
C ALA A 124 -3.96 -6.95 -3.42
N ILE A 125 -5.03 -6.19 -3.16
CA ILE A 125 -5.15 -4.79 -3.64
C ILE A 125 -4.01 -3.93 -3.09
N ILE A 126 -3.70 -4.04 -1.79
CA ILE A 126 -2.60 -3.31 -1.16
C ILE A 126 -1.26 -3.73 -1.78
N LEU A 127 -1.03 -5.04 -1.96
CA LEU A 127 0.18 -5.56 -2.57
C LEU A 127 0.37 -5.01 -4.00
N LEU A 128 -0.68 -5.05 -4.82
CA LEU A 128 -0.66 -4.49 -6.16
C LEU A 128 -0.38 -2.99 -6.13
N GLY A 129 -1.00 -2.24 -5.22
CA GLY A 129 -0.74 -0.82 -5.02
C GLY A 129 0.73 -0.53 -4.69
N LEU A 130 1.35 -1.31 -3.80
CA LEU A 130 2.76 -1.16 -3.44
C LEU A 130 3.71 -1.56 -4.58
N ILE A 131 3.37 -2.60 -5.36
CA ILE A 131 4.12 -2.96 -6.56
C ILE A 131 4.07 -1.83 -7.60
N GLN A 132 2.90 -1.24 -7.82
CA GLN A 132 2.76 -0.06 -8.69
C GLN A 132 3.54 1.15 -8.15
N ALA A 133 3.54 1.37 -6.83
CA ALA A 133 4.35 2.41 -6.19
C ALA A 133 5.84 2.26 -6.51
N VAL A 134 6.36 1.03 -6.44
CA VAL A 134 7.75 0.72 -6.78
C VAL A 134 8.00 0.91 -8.27
N ALA A 135 7.14 0.38 -9.13
CA ALA A 135 7.29 0.44 -10.59
C ALA A 135 7.32 1.89 -11.10
N VAL A 136 6.37 2.72 -10.68
CA VAL A 136 6.30 4.15 -11.03
C VAL A 136 7.52 4.89 -10.50
N SER A 137 7.90 4.65 -9.24
CA SER A 137 9.07 5.31 -8.64
C SER A 137 10.39 4.91 -9.29
N TYR A 138 10.51 3.69 -9.80
CA TYR A 138 11.69 3.22 -10.53
C TYR A 138 11.80 3.89 -11.90
N ARG A 139 10.71 3.92 -12.67
CA ARG A 139 10.66 4.56 -14.00
C ARG A 139 11.05 6.04 -13.94
N ARG A 140 10.64 6.76 -12.90
CA ARG A 140 11.04 8.16 -12.69
C ARG A 140 12.50 8.34 -12.30
N ARG A 141 13.14 7.31 -11.73
CA ARG A 141 14.56 7.36 -11.33
C ARG A 141 15.52 7.07 -12.50
N THR A 142 15.09 6.25 -13.45
CA THR A 142 15.83 5.95 -14.68
C THR A 142 15.05 6.47 -15.89
N PRO A 143 15.12 7.78 -16.19
CA PRO A 143 14.60 8.29 -17.45
C PRO A 143 15.41 7.68 -18.59
N LEU A 144 14.72 6.96 -19.49
CA LEU A 144 15.26 6.44 -20.74
C LEU A 144 15.62 7.58 -21.70
#